data_AF-A0A9D6J5F5-F1
#
_entry.id   AF-A0A9D6J5F5-F1
#
_cell.length_a   1.000
_cell.length_b   1.000
_cell.length_c   1.000
_cell.angle_alpha   90.00
_cell.angle_beta   90.00
_cell.angle_gamma   90.00
#
_symmetry.space_group_name_H-M   'P 1'
#
loop_
_entity.id
_entity.type
_entity.pdbx_description
1 polymer ?
#
loop_
_entity_poly.entity_id
_entity_poly.type
_entity_poly.pdbx_seq_one_letter_code
_entity_poly.pdbx_strand_id
1 'polypeptide(L)' 'MSNKVVSETILDGLAAGKSFKELQISHGFSKSDLISAALFGVAELQEEYLSILANRKKNL' A
#
# COMPACT_ATOMS: atom_id res chain seq x y z
N MET A 1 -6.00 -10.24 11.32
CA MET A 1 -6.24 -9.03 10.50
C MET A 1 -6.55 -9.47 9.09
N SER A 2 -7.33 -8.70 8.33
CA SER A 2 -7.48 -8.94 6.88
C SER A 2 -6.20 -8.52 6.15
N ASN A 3 -5.95 -9.09 4.97
CA ASN A 3 -4.78 -8.73 4.16
C ASN A 3 -4.74 -7.23 3.82
N LYS A 4 -5.91 -6.60 3.62
CA LYS A 4 -6.01 -5.15 3.41
C LYS A 4 -5.46 -4.37 4.61
N VAL A 5 -5.91 -4.70 5.81
CA VAL A 5 -5.49 -4.01 7.05
C VAL A 5 -4.00 -4.22 7.32
N VAL A 6 -3.45 -5.40 7.01
CA VAL A 6 -2.01 -5.65 7.10
C VAL A 6 -1.23 -4.77 6.12
N SER A 7 -1.67 -4.73 4.85
CA SER A 7 -1.04 -3.90 3.82
C SER A 7 -1.07 -2.41 4.17
N GLU A 8 -2.21 -1.87 4.59
CA GLU A 8 -2.36 -0.48 5.03
C GLU A 8 -1.41 -0.17 6.20
N THR A 9 -1.39 -1.03 7.22
CA THR A 9 -0.51 -0.83 8.39
C THR A 9 0.97 -0.80 8.01
N ILE A 10 1.37 -1.66 7.06
CA ILE A 10 2.74 -1.69 6.54
C ILE A 10 3.04 -0.39 5.79
N LEU A 11 2.18 -0.01 4.83
CA LEU A 11 2.37 1.18 3.99
C LEU A 11 2.42 2.47 4.83
N ASP A 12 1.53 2.61 5.80
CA ASP A 12 1.50 3.74 6.74
C ASP A 12 2.78 3.81 7.58
N GLY A 13 3.26 2.66 8.05
CA GLY A 13 4.51 2.56 8.79
C GLY A 13 5.71 3.02 7.97
N LEU A 14 5.76 2.63 6.69
CA LEU A 14 6.81 3.05 5.77
C LEU A 14 6.73 4.55 5.46
N ALA A 15 5.53 5.07 5.24
CA ALA A 15 5.30 6.50 5.02
C ALA A 15 5.70 7.33 6.25
N ALA A 16 5.53 6.79 7.45
CA ALA A 16 5.99 7.39 8.71
C ALA A 16 7.51 7.27 8.94
N GLY A 17 8.26 6.70 7.99
CA GLY A 17 9.73 6.59 8.04
C GLY A 17 10.25 5.37 8.81
N LYS A 18 9.38 4.43 9.20
CA LYS A 18 9.84 3.17 9.81
C LYS A 18 10.54 2.29 8.79
N SER A 19 11.60 1.61 9.21
CA SER A 19 12.25 0.58 8.43
C SER A 19 11.46 -0.73 8.44
N PHE A 20 11.71 -1.58 7.44
CA PHE A 20 11.14 -2.94 7.42
C PHE A 20 11.51 -3.76 8.66
N LYS A 21 12.72 -3.58 9.18
CA LYS A 21 13.18 -4.31 10.37
C LYS A 21 12.37 -3.91 11.61
N GLU A 22 12.06 -2.63 11.76
CA GLU A 22 11.21 -2.16 12.87
C GLU A 22 9.80 -2.70 12.75
N LEU A 23 9.20 -2.67 11.56
CA LEU A 23 7.86 -3.22 11.31
C LEU A 23 7.80 -4.73 11.57
N GLN A 24 8.84 -5.47 11.21
CA GLN A 24 8.95 -6.89 11.51
C GLN A 24 9.04 -7.14 13.03
N ILE A 25 9.81 -6.33 13.76
CA ILE A 25 9.95 -6.47 15.22
C ILE A 25 8.65 -6.10 15.94
N SER A 26 7.99 -4.99 15.55
CA SER A 26 6.84 -4.46 16.29
C SER A 26 5.52 -5.18 15.98
N HIS A 27 5.37 -5.73 14.78
CA HIS A 27 4.12 -6.36 14.33
C HIS A 27 4.27 -7.82 13.90
N GLY A 28 5.50 -8.35 13.82
CA GLY A 28 5.74 -9.71 13.35
C GLY A 28 5.56 -9.88 11.85
N PHE A 29 5.53 -8.79 11.06
CA PHE A 29 5.32 -8.88 9.62
C PHE A 29 6.45 -9.62 8.92
N SER A 30 6.07 -10.54 8.04
CA SER A 30 6.98 -11.31 7.22
C SER A 30 7.36 -10.56 5.95
N LYS A 31 8.37 -11.07 5.24
CA LYS A 31 8.72 -10.57 3.90
C LYS A 31 7.57 -10.73 2.90
N SER A 32 6.73 -11.76 3.05
CA SER A 32 5.56 -11.98 2.21
C SER A 32 4.50 -10.91 2.42
N ASP A 33 4.29 -10.47 3.66
CA ASP A 33 3.35 -9.40 3.99
C ASP A 33 3.81 -8.08 3.37
N LEU A 34 5.11 -7.79 3.41
CA LEU A 34 5.69 -6.61 2.77
C LEU A 34 5.49 -6.60 1.25
N ILE A 35 5.74 -7.75 0.59
CA ILE A 35 5.52 -7.88 -0.86
C ILE A 35 4.04 -7.69 -1.18
N SER A 36 3.15 -8.27 -0.38
CA SER A 36 1.70 -8.13 -0.55
C SER A 36 1.26 -6.67 -0.37
N ALA A 37 1.82 -5.96 0.61
CA ALA A 37 1.57 -4.53 0.83
C ALA A 37 2.04 -3.68 -0.34
N ALA A 38 3.22 -3.96 -0.89
CA ALA A 38 3.74 -3.25 -2.06
C ALA A 38 2.87 -3.45 -3.31
N LEU A 39 2.44 -4.70 -3.58
CA LEU A 39 1.53 -5.00 -4.69
C LEU A 39 0.17 -4.33 -4.50
N PHE A 40 -0.34 -4.32 -3.26
CA PHE A 40 -1.58 -3.63 -2.91
C PHE A 40 -1.49 -2.13 -3.20
N GLY A 41 -0.44 -1.44 -2.71
CA GLY A 41 -0.26 -0.01 -2.97
C GLY A 41 -0.10 0.34 -4.46
N VAL A 42 0.60 -0.51 -5.24
CA VAL A 42 0.69 -0.33 -6.70
C VAL A 42 -0.68 -0.44 -7.36
N ALA A 43 -1.51 -1.40 -6.94
CA ALA A 43 -2.85 -1.57 -7.49
C ALA A 43 -3.75 -0.35 -7.19
N GLU A 44 -3.72 0.17 -5.96
CA GLU A 44 -4.48 1.37 -5.59
C GLU A 44 -4.06 2.60 -6.41
N LEU A 45 -2.76 2.82 -6.60
CA LEU A 45 -2.26 3.91 -7.44
C LEU A 45 -2.67 3.77 -8.92
N GLN A 46 -2.69 2.55 -9.45
CA GLN A 46 -3.17 2.30 -10.81
C GLN A 46 -4.66 2.62 -10.95
N GLU A 47 -5.47 2.22 -9.97
CA GLU A 47 -6.91 2.53 -9.95
C GLU A 47 -7.15 4.05 -9.89
N GLU A 48 -6.45 4.74 -9.00
CA GLU A 48 -6.54 6.21 -8.87
C GLU A 48 -6.14 6.90 -10.19
N TYR A 49 -5.04 6.48 -10.80
CA TYR A 49 -4.57 7.02 -12.08
C TYR A 49 -5.61 6.87 -13.19
N LEU A 50 -6.20 5.67 -13.33
CA LEU A 50 -7.25 5.41 -14.32
C LEU A 50 -8.50 6.26 -14.07
N SER A 51 -8.89 6.44 -12.80
CA SER A 51 -10.00 7.32 -12.41
C SER A 51 -9.76 8.78 -12.83
N ILE A 52 -8.55 9.31 -12.60
CA ILE A 52 -8.16 10.66 -13.01
C ILE A 52 -8.24 10.80 -14.54
N LEU A 53 -7.71 9.82 -15.30
CA LEU A 53 -7.78 9.84 -16.76
C LEU A 53 -9.22 9.82 -17.28
N ALA A 54 -10.08 8.98 -16.70
CA ALA A 54 -11.48 8.90 -17.07
C ALA A 54 -12.22 10.23 -16.81
N ASN A 55 -11.94 10.88 -15.68
CA ASN A 55 -12.54 12.17 -15.32
C ASN A 55 -12.03 13.30 -16.22
N ARG A 56 -10.73 13.31 -16.58
CA ARG A 56 -10.19 14.28 -17.55
C ARG A 56 -10.82 14.15 -18.92
N LYS A 57 -11.05 12.92 -19.39
CA LYS A 57 -11.71 12.67 -20.68
C LYS A 57 -13.17 13.13 -20.73
N LYS A 58 -13.88 13.12 -19.60
CA LYS A 58 -15.28 13.59 -19.51
C LYS A 58 -15.44 15.11 -19.52
N ASN A 59 -14.39 15.84 -19.18
CA ASN A 59 -14.39 17.31 -19.06
C ASN A 59 -13.78 18.03 -20.30
N LEU A 60 -13.55 17.28 -21.38
CA LEU A 60 -13.10 17.75 -22.71
C LEU A 60 -14.25 17.56 -23.70
#